data_AF-A0A7J6Q024-F1
#
_entry.id   AF-A0A7J6Q024-F1
#
_cell.length_a   1.000
_cell.length_b   1.000
_cell.length_c   1.000
_cell.angle_alpha   90.00
_cell.angle_beta   90.00
_cell.angle_gamma   90.00
#
_symmetry.space_group_name_H-M   'P 1'
#
loop_
_entity.id
_entity.type
_entity.pdbx_description
1 polymer ?
#
loop_
_entity_poly.entity_id
_entity_poly.type
_entity_poly.pdbx_seq_one_letter_code
_entity_poly.pdbx_strand_id
1 'polypeptide(L)'
;MDRFVSVEVEPSGFLGSEYVAEIGAGTRLLEAYTRLYDHNPPLSINGGSCPSVSVSGLAQGGAYGYSSTMWGMLADHVMAVDIVVQELGGPFNMVHATRTNDHADLLKALRGGMGGNYGVVTKWYLSAFRASEKVYIYRHQVAANSKSKADVLAKTKAYQNVMINQPSSNGLWGKVKIHSNFEMHYEGMCLCDPITSDCTDCDETMDKVDSAVQANTWITKPSQKFTNAAYGAWSWAGCTKWADPDCPNDAVYLGTGVDLTSAMGNCWAYDWSLNENLPWKSNSVYVRERDMTDSFWDTIWDLSHQPECQKGRNICIITFEYYGGKMLDEPTDCS
;
A
#
# COMPACT_ATOMS: atom_id res chain seq x y z
N MET A 1 11.50 -15.99 -6.00
CA MET A 1 10.44 -16.58 -6.84
C MET A 1 10.38 -15.89 -8.21
N ASP A 2 11.44 -15.19 -8.59
CA ASP A 2 11.45 -14.12 -9.60
C ASP A 2 11.37 -14.65 -11.05
N ARG A 3 11.30 -15.98 -11.20
CA ARG A 3 10.98 -16.66 -12.46
C ARG A 3 9.48 -16.85 -12.68
N PHE A 4 8.66 -16.72 -11.64
CA PHE A 4 7.20 -16.77 -11.70
C PHE A 4 6.64 -15.35 -11.74
N VAL A 5 6.99 -14.59 -12.78
CA VAL A 5 6.52 -13.22 -12.99
C VAL A 5 5.57 -13.23 -14.18
N SER A 6 4.28 -13.10 -13.87
CA SER A 6 3.20 -13.00 -14.86
C SER A 6 2.05 -12.20 -14.27
N VAL A 7 1.28 -11.59 -15.17
CA VAL A 7 0.02 -10.89 -14.89
C VAL A 7 -0.88 -11.13 -16.09
N GLU A 8 -1.97 -11.85 -15.87
CA GLU A 8 -3.01 -12.10 -16.88
C GLU A 8 -4.38 -11.81 -16.24
N VAL A 9 -5.39 -11.62 -17.08
CA VAL A 9 -6.78 -11.39 -16.63
C VAL A 9 -7.66 -12.47 -17.22
N GLU A 10 -8.32 -13.21 -16.35
CA GLU A 10 -9.24 -14.28 -16.72
C GLU A 10 -10.55 -13.73 -17.30
N PRO A 11 -11.28 -14.54 -18.09
CA PRO A 11 -12.61 -14.17 -18.57
C PRO A 11 -13.57 -13.79 -17.44
N SER A 12 -14.48 -12.85 -17.73
CA SER A 12 -15.49 -12.42 -16.76
C SER A 12 -16.36 -13.58 -16.27
N GLY A 13 -16.69 -13.60 -14.98
CA GLY A 13 -17.44 -14.67 -14.32
C GLY A 13 -16.57 -15.82 -13.80
N PHE A 14 -15.26 -15.82 -14.07
CA PHE A 14 -14.35 -16.80 -13.47
C PHE A 14 -14.36 -16.68 -11.94
N LEU A 15 -14.59 -17.81 -11.25
CA LEU A 15 -14.80 -17.88 -9.80
C LEU A 15 -15.88 -16.91 -9.26
N GLY A 16 -16.83 -16.51 -10.10
CA GLY A 16 -17.94 -15.62 -9.73
C GLY A 16 -17.58 -14.13 -9.60
N SER A 17 -16.36 -13.72 -9.95
CA SER A 17 -15.96 -12.30 -9.96
C SER A 17 -16.14 -11.67 -11.34
N GLU A 18 -16.30 -10.34 -11.38
CA GLU A 18 -16.34 -9.57 -12.62
C GLU A 18 -15.00 -9.65 -13.36
N TYR A 19 -13.89 -9.57 -12.62
CA TYR A 19 -12.50 -9.67 -13.11
C TYR A 19 -11.64 -10.48 -12.15
N VAL A 20 -10.85 -11.43 -12.67
CA VAL A 20 -9.84 -12.16 -11.89
C VAL A 20 -8.47 -11.96 -12.51
N ALA A 21 -7.52 -11.47 -11.72
CA ALA A 21 -6.12 -11.35 -12.09
C ALA A 21 -5.37 -12.63 -11.71
N GLU A 22 -4.79 -13.29 -12.71
CA GLU A 22 -3.85 -14.38 -12.54
C GLU A 22 -2.44 -13.81 -12.41
N ILE A 23 -1.80 -13.98 -11.25
CA ILE A 23 -0.52 -13.34 -10.95
C ILE A 23 0.50 -14.37 -10.46
N GLY A 24 1.62 -14.46 -11.16
CA GLY A 24 2.75 -15.30 -10.76
C GLY A 24 3.29 -14.92 -9.37
N ALA A 25 3.68 -15.92 -8.59
CA ALA A 25 4.06 -15.73 -7.19
C ALA A 25 5.29 -14.81 -6.98
N GLY A 26 6.12 -14.61 -8.00
CA GLY A 26 7.27 -13.70 -7.96
C GLY A 26 6.95 -12.25 -8.33
N THR A 27 5.77 -11.98 -8.88
CA THR A 27 5.40 -10.64 -9.36
C THR A 27 5.41 -9.62 -8.21
N ARG A 28 6.05 -8.47 -8.45
CA ARG A 28 6.09 -7.34 -7.51
C ARG A 28 4.92 -6.39 -7.75
N LEU A 29 4.49 -5.68 -6.70
CA LEU A 29 3.29 -4.85 -6.76
C LEU A 29 3.32 -3.79 -7.86
N LEU A 30 4.45 -3.12 -8.07
CA LEU A 30 4.56 -2.10 -9.13
C LEU A 30 4.28 -2.68 -10.52
N GLU A 31 4.78 -3.89 -10.79
CA GLU A 31 4.56 -4.58 -12.05
C GLU A 31 3.11 -5.02 -12.19
N ALA A 32 2.53 -5.58 -11.12
CA ALA A 32 1.12 -5.97 -11.09
C ALA A 32 0.20 -4.79 -11.38
N TYR A 33 0.37 -3.67 -10.66
CA TYR A 33 -0.43 -2.47 -10.87
C TYR A 33 -0.28 -1.89 -12.27
N THR A 34 0.94 -1.85 -12.80
CA THR A 34 1.19 -1.29 -14.13
C THR A 34 0.57 -2.15 -15.22
N ARG A 35 0.82 -3.46 -15.20
CA ARG A 35 0.28 -4.38 -16.21
C ARG A 35 -1.24 -4.46 -16.16
N LEU A 36 -1.85 -4.49 -14.97
CA LEU A 36 -3.31 -4.49 -14.83
C LEU A 36 -3.94 -3.19 -15.34
N TYR A 37 -3.27 -2.05 -15.15
CA TYR A 37 -3.77 -0.77 -15.61
C TYR A 37 -3.80 -0.66 -17.14
N ASP A 38 -2.95 -1.40 -17.85
CA ASP A 38 -2.92 -1.44 -19.33
C ASP A 38 -4.09 -2.22 -19.95
N HIS A 39 -4.94 -2.87 -19.16
CA HIS A 39 -6.16 -3.51 -19.65
C HIS A 39 -7.25 -2.49 -19.99
N ASN A 40 -8.28 -2.95 -20.74
CA ASN A 40 -9.45 -2.15 -21.04
C ASN A 40 -10.73 -2.89 -20.60
N PRO A 41 -11.47 -2.40 -19.56
CA PRO A 41 -11.18 -1.18 -18.78
C PRO A 41 -9.90 -1.31 -17.94
N PRO A 42 -9.30 -0.20 -17.49
CA PRO A 42 -8.11 -0.25 -16.64
C PRO A 42 -8.44 -0.97 -15.33
N LEU A 43 -7.58 -1.91 -14.92
CA LEU A 43 -7.79 -2.73 -13.73
C LEU A 43 -6.71 -2.50 -12.69
N SER A 44 -7.00 -2.89 -11.45
CA SER A 44 -6.04 -3.02 -10.37
C SER A 44 -6.47 -4.13 -9.41
N ILE A 45 -5.59 -4.48 -8.49
CA ILE A 45 -5.87 -5.39 -7.36
C ILE A 45 -5.71 -4.63 -6.06
N ASN A 46 -6.27 -5.18 -4.99
CA ASN A 46 -5.99 -4.68 -3.66
C ASN A 46 -4.54 -5.06 -3.29
N GLY A 47 -3.84 -4.24 -2.51
CA GLY A 47 -2.46 -4.54 -2.13
C GLY A 47 -1.78 -3.43 -1.37
N GLY A 48 -0.46 -3.58 -1.19
CA GLY A 48 0.37 -2.67 -0.41
C GLY A 48 0.82 -1.43 -1.17
N SER A 49 1.42 -0.49 -0.43
CA SER A 49 2.01 0.71 -1.01
C SER A 49 3.46 0.52 -1.48
N CYS A 50 4.16 -0.52 -0.99
CA CYS A 50 5.57 -0.71 -1.28
C CYS A 50 5.78 -1.42 -2.64
N PRO A 51 6.32 -0.73 -3.66
CA PRO A 51 6.36 -1.19 -5.06
C PRO A 51 7.19 -2.47 -5.28
N SER A 52 8.26 -2.64 -4.50
CA SER A 52 9.22 -3.74 -4.64
C SER A 52 8.78 -5.02 -3.93
N VAL A 53 7.72 -4.97 -3.12
CA VAL A 53 7.26 -6.13 -2.36
C VAL A 53 6.53 -7.09 -3.30
N SER A 54 6.81 -8.39 -3.14
CA SER A 54 6.19 -9.46 -3.92
C SER A 54 4.77 -9.77 -3.44
N VAL A 55 3.85 -9.97 -4.39
CA VAL A 55 2.45 -10.31 -4.13
C VAL A 55 2.28 -11.48 -3.16
N SER A 56 3.14 -12.50 -3.22
CA SER A 56 3.00 -13.71 -2.40
C SER A 56 3.20 -13.46 -0.92
N GLY A 57 4.19 -12.64 -0.56
CA GLY A 57 4.44 -12.31 0.84
C GLY A 57 3.29 -11.47 1.41
N LEU A 58 2.81 -10.52 0.62
CA LEU A 58 1.68 -9.66 0.97
C LEU A 58 0.37 -10.45 1.13
N ALA A 59 -0.02 -11.23 0.14
CA ALA A 59 -1.28 -11.98 0.15
C ALA A 59 -1.35 -12.94 1.36
N GLN A 60 -0.23 -13.59 1.69
CA GLN A 60 -0.15 -14.49 2.84
C GLN A 60 -0.16 -13.77 4.19
N GLY A 61 0.21 -12.49 4.23
CA GLY A 61 0.23 -11.66 5.44
C GLY A 61 -0.99 -10.75 5.60
N GLY A 62 -2.01 -10.87 4.75
CA GLY A 62 -3.16 -9.96 4.74
C GLY A 62 -3.01 -8.84 3.70
N ALA A 63 -2.00 -7.99 3.92
CA ALA A 63 -1.64 -6.82 3.12
C ALA A 63 -2.67 -5.67 3.05
N TYR A 64 -2.19 -4.50 3.47
CA TYR A 64 -2.92 -3.23 3.52
C TYR A 64 -2.21 -2.17 2.67
N GLY A 65 -2.99 -1.31 2.00
CA GLY A 65 -2.47 -0.18 1.24
C GLY A 65 -3.58 0.71 0.69
N TYR A 66 -3.33 1.30 -0.48
CA TYR A 66 -4.11 2.44 -1.00
C TYR A 66 -5.61 2.21 -1.13
N SER A 67 -5.93 1.00 -1.52
CA SER A 67 -7.25 0.50 -1.87
C SER A 67 -8.00 -0.07 -0.67
N SER A 68 -7.30 -0.27 0.46
CA SER A 68 -7.82 -1.11 1.54
C SER A 68 -8.97 -0.51 2.32
N THR A 69 -9.05 0.81 2.39
CA THR A 69 -10.15 1.52 3.08
C THR A 69 -11.49 1.37 2.35
N MET A 70 -11.47 1.11 1.03
CA MET A 70 -12.67 0.83 0.22
C MET A 70 -12.98 -0.66 0.05
N TRP A 71 -11.94 -1.51 0.01
CA TRP A 71 -12.10 -2.89 -0.42
C TRP A 71 -11.52 -3.95 0.54
N GLY A 72 -10.98 -3.59 1.70
CA GLY A 72 -10.44 -4.55 2.68
C GLY A 72 -8.96 -4.87 2.47
N MET A 73 -8.50 -6.05 2.87
CA MET A 73 -7.10 -6.48 2.69
C MET A 73 -6.92 -7.27 1.40
N LEU A 74 -5.72 -7.38 0.84
CA LEU A 74 -5.48 -8.21 -0.34
C LEU A 74 -5.87 -9.68 -0.11
N ALA A 75 -5.65 -10.21 1.09
CA ALA A 75 -6.08 -11.55 1.47
C ALA A 75 -7.59 -11.77 1.34
N ASP A 76 -8.41 -10.72 1.43
CA ASP A 76 -9.86 -10.81 1.23
C ASP A 76 -10.23 -11.08 -0.22
N HIS A 77 -9.35 -10.72 -1.14
CA HIS A 77 -9.52 -10.84 -2.59
C HIS A 77 -8.85 -12.08 -3.18
N VAL A 78 -8.24 -12.94 -2.36
CA VAL A 78 -7.68 -14.21 -2.83
C VAL A 78 -8.82 -15.20 -3.13
N MET A 79 -8.98 -15.52 -4.42
CA MET A 79 -10.02 -16.40 -4.92
C MET A 79 -9.54 -17.85 -5.05
N ALA A 80 -8.29 -18.03 -5.49
CA ALA A 80 -7.63 -19.32 -5.61
C ALA A 80 -6.10 -19.19 -5.62
N VAL A 81 -5.40 -20.32 -5.49
CA VAL A 81 -3.94 -20.41 -5.63
C VAL A 81 -3.52 -21.70 -6.31
N ASP A 82 -2.42 -21.66 -7.08
CA ASP A 82 -1.65 -22.85 -7.43
C ASP A 82 -0.44 -22.96 -6.49
N ILE A 83 -0.33 -24.06 -5.78
CA ILE A 83 0.64 -24.27 -4.73
C ILE A 83 1.26 -25.66 -4.80
N VAL A 84 2.58 -25.73 -4.62
CA VAL A 84 3.27 -26.99 -4.39
C VAL A 84 3.24 -27.32 -2.90
N VAL A 85 2.58 -28.42 -2.56
CA VAL A 85 2.48 -28.93 -1.19
C VAL A 85 3.16 -30.29 -1.07
N GLN A 86 3.51 -30.66 0.15
CA GLN A 86 4.02 -31.99 0.47
C GLN A 86 3.31 -32.50 1.72
N GLU A 87 2.61 -33.62 1.60
CA GLU A 87 2.15 -34.34 2.78
C GLU A 87 3.35 -34.96 3.50
N LEU A 88 3.27 -35.13 4.83
CA LEU A 88 4.40 -35.60 5.62
C LEU A 88 4.94 -36.94 5.12
N GLY A 89 6.17 -36.93 4.58
CA GLY A 89 6.81 -38.12 4.00
C GLY A 89 6.30 -38.54 2.62
N GLY A 90 5.38 -37.77 2.03
CA GLY A 90 4.82 -37.99 0.69
C GLY A 90 5.57 -37.26 -0.43
N PRO A 91 5.16 -37.46 -1.70
CA PRO A 91 5.70 -36.69 -2.82
C PRO A 91 5.22 -35.23 -2.79
N PHE A 92 5.95 -34.36 -3.49
CA PHE A 92 5.47 -33.01 -3.79
C PHE A 92 4.36 -33.08 -4.85
N ASN A 93 3.25 -32.39 -4.59
CA ASN A 93 2.11 -32.32 -5.50
C ASN A 93 1.75 -30.86 -5.78
N MET A 94 1.36 -30.58 -7.02
CA MET A 94 0.72 -29.31 -7.37
C MET A 94 -0.76 -29.39 -7.01
N VAL A 95 -1.25 -28.39 -6.28
CA VAL A 95 -2.63 -28.26 -5.84
C VAL A 95 -3.19 -26.93 -6.33
N HIS A 96 -4.40 -26.98 -6.89
CA HIS A 96 -5.22 -25.80 -7.15
C HIS A 96 -6.25 -25.67 -6.01
N ALA A 97 -6.09 -24.68 -5.14
CA ALA A 97 -6.96 -24.50 -3.99
C ALA A 97 -7.97 -23.37 -4.23
N THR A 98 -9.26 -23.66 -4.06
CA THR A 98 -10.36 -22.69 -4.16
C THR A 98 -11.24 -22.77 -2.92
N ARG A 99 -12.17 -21.82 -2.74
CA ARG A 99 -13.17 -21.89 -1.65
C ARG A 99 -14.17 -23.04 -1.80
N THR A 100 -14.27 -23.66 -2.98
CA THR A 100 -15.36 -24.59 -3.33
C THR A 100 -14.89 -26.02 -3.56
N ASN A 101 -13.61 -26.31 -3.33
CA ASN A 101 -13.05 -27.66 -3.47
C ASN A 101 -12.46 -28.17 -2.14
N ASP A 102 -11.91 -29.37 -2.18
CA ASP A 102 -11.39 -30.08 -0.99
C ASP A 102 -10.14 -29.42 -0.36
N HIS A 103 -9.66 -28.30 -0.91
CA HIS A 103 -8.52 -27.54 -0.41
C HIS A 103 -8.91 -26.15 0.16
N ALA A 104 -10.19 -25.95 0.48
CA ALA A 104 -10.68 -24.69 1.05
C ALA A 104 -9.96 -24.26 2.34
N ASP A 105 -9.59 -25.22 3.21
CA ASP A 105 -8.85 -24.93 4.44
C ASP A 105 -7.42 -24.46 4.18
N LEU A 106 -6.77 -25.00 3.15
CA LEU A 106 -5.46 -24.53 2.71
C LEU A 106 -5.54 -23.09 2.20
N LEU A 107 -6.57 -22.78 1.40
CA LEU A 107 -6.81 -21.41 0.95
C LEU A 107 -7.10 -20.47 2.13
N LYS A 108 -7.91 -20.90 3.10
CA LYS A 108 -8.18 -20.13 4.34
C LYS A 108 -6.89 -19.85 5.11
N ALA A 109 -6.01 -20.85 5.26
CA ALA A 109 -4.73 -20.70 5.94
C ALA A 109 -3.77 -19.74 5.21
N LEU A 110 -3.75 -19.77 3.87
CA LEU A 110 -2.93 -18.88 3.06
C LEU A 110 -3.43 -17.42 3.02
N ARG A 111 -4.63 -17.13 3.53
CA ARG A 111 -5.23 -15.78 3.60
C ARG A 111 -4.96 -15.10 4.94
N GLY A 112 -3.69 -15.04 5.35
CA GLY A 112 -3.26 -14.39 6.59
C GLY A 112 -2.35 -15.23 7.50
N GLY A 113 -2.16 -16.52 7.21
CA GLY A 113 -1.31 -17.43 8.00
C GLY A 113 0.19 -17.25 7.84
N MET A 114 0.64 -16.18 7.16
CA MET A 114 2.03 -15.85 6.87
C MET A 114 2.74 -16.86 5.95
N GLY A 115 3.72 -16.38 5.19
CA GLY A 115 4.47 -17.20 4.24
C GLY A 115 5.38 -18.24 4.91
N GLY A 116 5.61 -19.36 4.21
CA GLY A 116 6.57 -20.40 4.60
C GLY A 116 6.00 -21.55 5.42
N ASN A 117 4.69 -21.57 5.69
CA ASN A 117 4.05 -22.57 6.55
C ASN A 117 3.39 -23.74 5.79
N TYR A 118 2.80 -23.48 4.61
CA TYR A 118 1.85 -24.41 3.99
C TYR A 118 2.24 -24.92 2.60
N GLY A 119 3.39 -24.50 2.09
CA GLY A 119 3.92 -24.89 0.78
C GLY A 119 4.53 -23.73 0.00
N VAL A 120 4.78 -23.96 -1.29
CA VAL A 120 5.34 -22.96 -2.20
C VAL A 120 4.28 -22.54 -3.20
N VAL A 121 3.65 -21.39 -2.96
CA VAL A 121 2.69 -20.81 -3.92
C VAL A 121 3.43 -20.43 -5.18
N THR A 122 2.90 -20.83 -6.34
CA THR A 122 3.46 -20.52 -7.66
C THR A 122 2.64 -19.47 -8.40
N LYS A 123 1.34 -19.36 -8.08
CA LYS A 123 0.40 -18.46 -8.74
C LYS A 123 -0.77 -18.09 -7.82
N TRP A 124 -1.26 -16.87 -7.95
CA TRP A 124 -2.41 -16.32 -7.25
C TRP A 124 -3.52 -15.98 -8.23
N TYR A 125 -4.76 -16.24 -7.83
CA TYR A 125 -5.96 -15.76 -8.51
C TYR A 125 -6.64 -14.74 -7.61
N LEU A 126 -6.55 -13.47 -7.97
CA LEU A 126 -7.01 -12.34 -7.17
C LEU A 126 -8.22 -11.69 -7.83
N SER A 127 -9.25 -11.35 -7.05
CA SER A 127 -10.30 -10.48 -7.56
C SER A 127 -9.70 -9.12 -7.91
N ALA A 128 -9.91 -8.68 -9.16
CA ALA A 128 -9.50 -7.37 -9.64
C ALA A 128 -10.70 -6.43 -9.70
N PHE A 129 -10.43 -5.13 -9.69
CA PHE A 129 -11.45 -4.08 -9.80
C PHE A 129 -11.02 -3.05 -10.84
N ARG A 130 -11.97 -2.26 -11.33
CA ARG A 130 -11.67 -1.12 -12.21
C ARG A 130 -10.81 -0.10 -11.47
N ALA A 131 -9.65 0.22 -12.01
CA ALA A 131 -8.76 1.21 -11.44
C ALA A 131 -9.31 2.62 -11.65
N SER A 132 -9.13 3.48 -10.64
CA SER A 132 -9.46 4.89 -10.76
C SER A 132 -8.55 5.56 -11.80
N GLU A 133 -9.17 6.14 -12.83
CA GLU A 133 -8.47 6.95 -13.84
C GLU A 133 -8.01 8.30 -13.29
N LYS A 134 -8.62 8.74 -12.18
CA LYS A 134 -8.26 9.95 -11.44
C LYS A 134 -7.96 9.61 -9.98
N VAL A 135 -6.80 10.04 -9.50
CA VAL A 135 -6.38 9.95 -8.11
C VAL A 135 -5.76 11.27 -7.65
N TYR A 136 -5.94 11.60 -6.37
CA TYR A 136 -5.24 12.68 -5.69
C TYR A 136 -4.03 12.07 -4.97
N ILE A 137 -2.86 12.69 -5.11
CA ILE A 137 -1.68 12.35 -4.31
C ILE A 137 -1.23 13.61 -3.60
N TYR A 138 -0.96 13.51 -2.31
CA TYR A 138 -0.55 14.65 -1.51
C TYR A 138 0.64 14.34 -0.60
N ARG A 139 1.47 15.36 -0.37
CA ARG A 139 2.57 15.37 0.61
C ARG A 139 2.63 16.73 1.29
N HIS A 140 2.43 16.73 2.60
CA HIS A 140 2.57 17.90 3.45
C HIS A 140 3.75 17.71 4.39
N GLN A 141 4.65 18.69 4.41
CA GLN A 141 5.80 18.67 5.32
C GLN A 141 5.59 19.72 6.39
N VAL A 142 5.75 19.37 7.66
CA VAL A 142 5.86 20.33 8.76
C VAL A 142 7.32 20.38 9.17
N ALA A 143 7.99 21.51 8.91
CA ALA A 143 9.42 21.65 9.12
C ALA A 143 9.83 21.51 10.60
N ALA A 144 11.00 20.87 10.80
CA ALA A 144 11.69 20.78 12.08
C ALA A 144 11.98 22.17 12.69
N ASN A 145 12.09 22.23 14.03
CA ASN A 145 12.51 23.42 14.81
C ASN A 145 11.53 24.62 14.86
N SER A 146 10.24 24.43 14.59
CA SER A 146 9.25 25.53 14.69
C SER A 146 7.97 25.19 15.46
N LYS A 147 7.91 24.03 16.11
CA LYS A 147 6.68 23.48 16.71
C LYS A 147 6.94 22.85 18.07
N SER A 148 6.02 23.08 19.01
CA SER A 148 6.05 22.43 20.31
C SER A 148 5.55 20.99 20.22
N LYS A 149 5.86 20.16 21.22
CA LYS A 149 5.26 18.82 21.39
C LYS A 149 3.73 18.88 21.31
N ALA A 150 3.12 19.87 21.94
CA ALA A 150 1.68 20.07 21.92
C ALA A 150 1.14 20.31 20.51
N ASP A 151 1.80 21.16 19.70
CA ASP A 151 1.39 21.42 18.31
C ASP A 151 1.47 20.17 17.44
N VAL A 152 2.55 19.40 17.60
CA VAL A 152 2.77 18.14 16.89
C VAL A 152 1.67 17.13 17.20
N LEU A 153 1.40 16.92 18.49
CA LEU A 153 0.34 15.98 18.91
C LEU A 153 -1.05 16.46 18.50
N ALA A 154 -1.32 17.76 18.58
CA ALA A 154 -2.59 18.32 18.11
C ALA A 154 -2.82 18.07 16.61
N LYS A 155 -1.80 18.30 15.77
CA LYS A 155 -1.89 18.06 14.32
C LYS A 155 -2.01 16.58 13.97
N THR A 156 -1.22 15.72 14.61
CA THR A 156 -1.29 14.28 14.37
C THR A 156 -2.65 13.71 14.77
N LYS A 157 -3.22 14.14 15.91
CA LYS A 157 -4.58 13.77 16.32
C LYS A 157 -5.65 14.34 15.39
N ALA A 158 -5.50 15.59 14.93
CA ALA A 158 -6.42 16.18 13.97
C ALA A 158 -6.42 15.42 12.64
N TYR A 159 -5.23 15.07 12.11
CA TYR A 159 -5.11 14.25 10.91
C TYR A 159 -5.69 12.84 11.11
N GLN A 160 -5.35 12.17 12.22
CA GLN A 160 -5.93 10.89 12.60
C GLN A 160 -7.47 10.92 12.58
N ASN A 161 -8.07 11.96 13.16
CA ASN A 161 -9.53 12.12 13.17
C ASN A 161 -10.11 12.23 11.76
N VAL A 162 -9.43 12.90 10.83
CA VAL A 162 -9.85 12.97 9.43
C VAL A 162 -9.77 11.58 8.78
N MET A 163 -8.67 10.86 8.98
CA MET A 163 -8.45 9.54 8.37
C MET A 163 -9.39 8.45 8.88
N ILE A 164 -9.76 8.47 10.17
CA ILE A 164 -10.65 7.46 10.77
C ILE A 164 -12.12 7.73 10.41
N ASN A 165 -12.52 9.00 10.31
CA ASN A 165 -13.91 9.40 10.04
C ASN A 165 -14.18 9.67 8.56
N GLN A 166 -13.34 9.16 7.66
CA GLN A 166 -13.54 9.31 6.22
C GLN A 166 -14.76 8.50 5.74
N PRO A 167 -15.49 8.98 4.70
CA PRO A 167 -16.57 8.21 4.08
C PRO A 167 -16.07 6.84 3.60
N SER A 168 -16.87 5.79 3.77
CA SER A 168 -16.51 4.47 3.24
C SER A 168 -16.53 4.39 1.70
N SER A 169 -17.09 5.42 1.05
CA SER A 169 -17.18 5.56 -0.41
C SER A 169 -15.89 6.05 -1.06
N ASN A 170 -14.94 6.63 -0.31
CA ASN A 170 -13.70 7.13 -0.88
C ASN A 170 -12.47 6.29 -0.47
N GLY A 171 -11.54 6.16 -1.43
CA GLY A 171 -10.32 5.37 -1.30
C GLY A 171 -9.19 6.16 -0.74
N LEU A 172 -9.44 6.89 0.35
CA LEU A 172 -8.37 7.63 1.00
C LEU A 172 -7.53 6.67 1.84
N TRP A 173 -6.26 6.62 1.49
CA TRP A 173 -5.18 6.05 2.28
C TRP A 173 -4.20 7.14 2.65
N GLY A 174 -3.67 7.09 3.86
CA GLY A 174 -2.76 8.12 4.33
C GLY A 174 -1.95 7.70 5.54
N LYS A 175 -0.84 8.41 5.73
CA LYS A 175 0.12 8.14 6.79
C LYS A 175 0.85 9.39 7.26
N VAL A 176 1.40 9.27 8.46
CA VAL A 176 2.31 10.27 9.05
C VAL A 176 3.66 9.65 9.28
N LYS A 177 4.73 10.28 8.80
CA LYS A 177 6.11 9.99 9.19
C LYS A 177 6.59 11.05 10.17
N ILE A 178 7.24 10.62 11.24
CA ILE A 178 7.94 11.48 12.19
C ILE A 178 9.43 11.16 12.07
N HIS A 179 10.21 12.13 11.61
CA HIS A 179 11.66 12.03 11.47
C HIS A 179 12.37 12.37 12.78
N SER A 180 13.65 12.02 12.87
CA SER A 180 14.47 12.26 14.06
C SER A 180 14.58 13.74 14.45
N ASN A 181 14.59 14.66 13.49
CA ASN A 181 14.55 16.10 13.75
C ASN A 181 13.14 16.65 14.02
N PHE A 182 12.15 15.77 14.18
CA PHE A 182 10.72 16.10 14.32
C PHE A 182 10.10 16.83 13.14
N GLU A 183 10.71 16.72 11.98
CA GLU A 183 10.02 16.99 10.74
C GLU A 183 8.92 15.94 10.54
N MET A 184 7.70 16.39 10.22
CA MET A 184 6.57 15.51 9.98
C MET A 184 6.16 15.53 8.52
N HIS A 185 5.93 14.35 7.97
CA HIS A 185 5.45 14.18 6.60
C HIS A 185 4.07 13.53 6.65
N TYR A 186 3.04 14.24 6.21
CA TYR A 186 1.70 13.70 6.01
C TYR A 186 1.58 13.38 4.52
N GLU A 187 1.31 12.13 4.21
CA GLU A 187 1.31 11.64 2.83
C GLU A 187 0.09 10.78 2.60
N GLY A 188 -0.47 10.80 1.40
CA GLY A 188 -1.59 9.93 1.08
C GLY A 188 -2.00 9.95 -0.37
N MET A 189 -2.97 9.09 -0.67
CA MET A 189 -3.61 8.97 -1.97
C MET A 189 -5.11 8.78 -1.79
N CYS A 190 -5.92 9.53 -2.56
CA CYS A 190 -7.37 9.34 -2.63
C CYS A 190 -7.77 8.86 -4.02
N LEU A 191 -8.50 7.76 -4.08
CA LEU A 191 -9.03 7.18 -5.30
C LEU A 191 -10.41 7.75 -5.60
N CYS A 192 -10.59 8.41 -6.75
CA CYS A 192 -11.91 8.83 -7.23
C CYS A 192 -12.73 7.63 -7.69
N ASP A 193 -14.04 7.82 -7.87
CA ASP A 193 -14.93 6.75 -8.33
C ASP A 193 -14.44 6.16 -9.67
N PRO A 194 -14.17 4.85 -9.73
CA PRO A 194 -13.56 4.22 -10.90
C PRO A 194 -14.52 4.04 -12.09
N ILE A 195 -15.82 4.30 -11.91
CA ILE A 195 -16.85 4.16 -12.95
C ILE A 195 -17.23 5.53 -13.51
N THR A 196 -17.48 6.51 -12.63
CA THR A 196 -17.97 7.84 -12.99
C THR A 196 -16.85 8.87 -13.10
N SER A 197 -15.65 8.57 -12.58
CA SER A 197 -14.56 9.52 -12.37
C SER A 197 -14.93 10.72 -11.48
N ASP A 198 -15.97 10.57 -10.64
CA ASP A 198 -16.37 11.56 -9.66
C ASP A 198 -15.35 11.59 -8.51
N CYS A 199 -14.90 12.80 -8.18
CA CYS A 199 -13.87 13.07 -7.19
C CYS A 199 -14.40 13.89 -6.00
N THR A 200 -15.71 14.16 -5.93
CA THR A 200 -16.31 15.03 -4.90
C THR A 200 -15.93 14.61 -3.48
N ASP A 201 -16.01 13.32 -3.16
CA ASP A 201 -15.63 12.81 -1.83
C ASP A 201 -14.12 12.99 -1.54
N CYS A 202 -13.28 12.91 -2.57
CA CYS A 202 -11.85 13.19 -2.42
C CYS A 202 -11.63 14.68 -2.17
N ASP A 203 -12.26 15.58 -2.94
CA ASP A 203 -12.17 17.03 -2.72
C ASP A 203 -12.55 17.42 -1.28
N GLU A 204 -13.71 16.96 -0.81
CA GLU A 204 -14.17 17.25 0.56
C GLU A 204 -13.22 16.73 1.63
N THR A 205 -12.65 15.55 1.42
CA THR A 205 -11.75 14.95 2.41
C THR A 205 -10.39 15.63 2.40
N MET A 206 -9.92 16.05 1.24
CA MET A 206 -8.70 16.84 1.11
C MET A 206 -8.83 18.21 1.78
N ASP A 207 -9.98 18.88 1.68
CA ASP A 207 -10.23 20.13 2.42
C ASP A 207 -10.17 19.92 3.95
N LYS A 208 -10.64 18.76 4.44
CA LYS A 208 -10.54 18.39 5.85
C LYS A 208 -9.08 18.13 6.26
N VAL A 209 -8.30 17.46 5.42
CA VAL A 209 -6.85 17.26 5.65
C VAL A 209 -6.12 18.61 5.70
N ASP A 210 -6.36 19.50 4.73
CA ASP A 210 -5.82 20.86 4.68
C ASP A 210 -6.09 21.64 5.97
N SER A 211 -7.33 21.57 6.43
CA SER A 211 -7.78 22.20 7.67
C SER A 211 -7.09 21.61 8.91
N ALA A 212 -6.90 20.29 8.95
CA ALA A 212 -6.28 19.59 10.07
C ALA A 212 -4.77 19.88 10.20
N VAL A 213 -4.05 19.96 9.08
CA VAL A 213 -2.57 20.09 9.11
C VAL A 213 -2.07 21.55 9.06
N GLN A 214 -2.97 22.53 8.83
CA GLN A 214 -2.64 23.96 8.71
C GLN A 214 -1.59 24.23 7.62
N ALA A 215 -2.00 23.93 6.39
CA ALA A 215 -1.44 24.03 5.03
C ALA A 215 -0.21 24.91 4.65
N ASN A 216 0.56 25.52 5.56
CA ASN A 216 1.56 26.53 5.20
C ASN A 216 2.79 26.00 4.42
N THR A 217 2.93 24.68 4.26
CA THR A 217 4.08 24.01 3.62
C THR A 217 3.68 22.72 2.88
N TRP A 218 2.61 22.78 2.07
CA TRP A 218 2.34 21.71 1.10
C TRP A 218 3.51 21.59 0.12
N ILE A 219 4.08 20.38 -0.01
CA ILE A 219 4.93 20.06 -1.18
C ILE A 219 4.03 19.98 -2.43
N THR A 220 2.79 19.52 -2.25
CA THR A 220 1.69 19.62 -3.24
C THR A 220 0.36 19.78 -2.54
N LYS A 221 -0.41 20.83 -2.88
CA LYS A 221 -1.81 20.94 -2.43
C LYS A 221 -2.60 19.75 -3.00
N PRO A 222 -3.63 19.26 -2.31
CA PRO A 222 -4.43 18.16 -2.82
C PRO A 222 -4.97 18.40 -4.25
N SER A 223 -5.43 19.62 -4.56
CA SER A 223 -5.90 20.00 -5.90
C SER A 223 -4.81 20.11 -6.97
N GLN A 224 -3.52 19.94 -6.64
CA GLN A 224 -2.40 20.20 -7.55
C GLN A 224 -1.89 18.98 -8.32
N LYS A 225 -2.33 17.75 -8.00
CA LYS A 225 -1.96 16.60 -8.82
C LYS A 225 -3.06 15.57 -8.96
N PHE A 226 -3.72 15.67 -10.12
CA PHE A 226 -4.56 14.63 -10.69
C PHE A 226 -3.71 13.75 -11.59
N THR A 227 -3.76 12.45 -11.35
CA THR A 227 -3.12 11.46 -12.22
C THR A 227 -3.93 10.17 -12.20
N ASN A 228 -3.40 9.07 -12.73
CA ASN A 228 -4.04 7.76 -12.66
C ASN A 228 -3.41 6.86 -11.60
N ALA A 229 -4.11 5.78 -11.24
CA ALA A 229 -3.66 4.83 -10.23
C ALA A 229 -2.27 4.24 -10.50
N ALA A 230 -1.94 3.90 -11.75
CA ALA A 230 -0.62 3.37 -12.10
C ALA A 230 0.49 4.41 -11.83
N TYR A 231 0.34 5.62 -12.35
CA TYR A 231 1.27 6.71 -12.08
C TYR A 231 1.40 6.95 -10.57
N GLY A 232 0.31 6.84 -9.80
CA GLY A 232 0.35 6.93 -8.34
C GLY A 232 1.28 5.90 -7.69
N ALA A 233 1.23 4.65 -8.12
CA ALA A 233 2.14 3.60 -7.65
C ALA A 233 3.62 3.91 -7.98
N TRP A 234 3.91 4.36 -9.20
CA TRP A 234 5.28 4.76 -9.61
C TRP A 234 5.79 5.99 -8.87
N SER A 235 4.90 6.96 -8.65
CA SER A 235 5.18 8.14 -7.88
C SER A 235 5.50 7.81 -6.42
N TRP A 236 4.87 6.77 -5.90
CA TRP A 236 5.18 6.27 -4.58
C TRP A 236 6.52 5.54 -4.49
N ALA A 237 6.90 4.86 -5.57
CA ALA A 237 8.22 4.25 -5.71
C ALA A 237 9.37 5.27 -5.79
N GLY A 238 9.10 6.57 -5.83
CA GLY A 238 10.12 7.59 -6.11
C GLY A 238 10.52 7.63 -7.59
N CYS A 239 9.81 6.90 -8.46
CA CYS A 239 10.19 6.64 -9.84
C CYS A 239 9.41 7.52 -10.83
N THR A 240 9.22 8.77 -10.44
CA THR A 240 8.68 9.82 -11.31
C THR A 240 9.40 11.12 -11.01
N LYS A 241 9.60 11.97 -12.03
CA LYS A 241 10.19 13.32 -11.86
C LYS A 241 9.45 14.21 -10.87
N TRP A 242 8.19 13.90 -10.59
CA TRP A 242 7.43 14.60 -9.57
C TRP A 242 7.76 14.12 -8.16
N ALA A 243 7.89 12.80 -7.99
CA ALA A 243 8.19 12.24 -6.69
C ALA A 243 9.63 12.57 -6.26
N ASP A 244 10.52 12.60 -7.24
CA ASP A 244 11.92 12.94 -7.09
C ASP A 244 12.42 13.61 -8.39
N PRO A 245 12.74 14.92 -8.38
CA PRO A 245 13.26 15.63 -9.55
C PRO A 245 14.55 15.03 -10.13
N ASP A 246 15.34 14.35 -9.29
CA ASP A 246 16.62 13.76 -9.65
C ASP A 246 16.47 12.32 -10.20
N CYS A 247 15.27 11.73 -10.13
CA CYS A 247 14.98 10.40 -10.67
C CYS A 247 15.42 10.28 -12.15
N PRO A 248 16.28 9.30 -12.52
CA PRO A 248 16.78 9.16 -13.89
C PRO A 248 15.66 9.05 -14.93
N ASN A 249 15.81 9.63 -16.12
CA ASN A 249 14.75 9.62 -17.14
C ASN A 249 14.35 8.20 -17.59
N ASP A 250 15.28 7.26 -17.53
CA ASP A 250 15.09 5.84 -17.82
C ASP A 250 14.57 5.02 -16.63
N ALA A 251 14.39 5.66 -15.46
CA ALA A 251 13.70 5.12 -14.28
C ALA A 251 12.28 5.70 -14.13
N VAL A 252 11.90 6.67 -14.95
CA VAL A 252 10.61 7.38 -14.85
C VAL A 252 9.52 6.61 -15.59
N TYR A 253 8.36 6.46 -14.96
CA TYR A 253 7.16 6.03 -15.65
C TYR A 253 6.68 7.06 -16.66
N LEU A 254 6.71 6.72 -17.94
CA LEU A 254 6.22 7.57 -19.04
C LEU A 254 4.83 7.17 -19.56
N GLY A 255 4.19 6.16 -18.96
CA GLY A 255 2.90 5.63 -19.41
C GLY A 255 3.02 4.34 -20.22
N THR A 256 2.03 4.10 -21.07
CA THR A 256 1.90 2.87 -21.88
C THR A 256 3.02 2.75 -22.93
N GLY A 257 3.48 1.52 -23.18
CA GLY A 257 4.47 1.23 -24.24
C GLY A 257 5.95 1.37 -23.86
N VAL A 258 6.26 1.62 -22.57
CA VAL A 258 7.63 1.59 -22.04
C VAL A 258 8.05 0.13 -21.78
N ASP A 259 9.34 -0.19 -21.96
CA ASP A 259 9.91 -1.44 -21.45
C ASP A 259 9.87 -1.43 -19.92
N LEU A 260 8.79 -2.03 -19.39
CA LEU A 260 8.48 -2.08 -17.98
C LEU A 260 9.62 -2.71 -17.17
N THR A 261 10.23 -3.77 -17.68
CA THR A 261 11.31 -4.48 -16.96
C THR A 261 12.53 -3.59 -16.80
N SER A 262 12.95 -2.90 -17.85
CA SER A 262 14.08 -1.98 -17.80
C SER A 262 13.80 -0.77 -16.91
N ALA A 263 12.63 -0.14 -17.06
CA ALA A 263 12.26 1.03 -16.25
C ALA A 263 12.19 0.69 -14.76
N MET A 264 11.63 -0.47 -14.40
CA MET A 264 11.59 -0.97 -13.03
C MET A 264 12.99 -1.31 -12.51
N GLY A 265 13.84 -1.92 -13.35
CA GLY A 265 15.24 -2.18 -13.04
C GLY A 265 16.00 -0.92 -12.63
N ASN A 266 15.87 0.15 -13.43
CA ASN A 266 16.49 1.43 -13.17
C ASN A 266 15.90 2.14 -11.94
N CYS A 267 14.57 2.06 -11.78
CA CYS A 267 13.86 2.53 -10.60
C CYS A 267 14.38 1.88 -9.30
N TRP A 268 14.55 0.55 -9.27
CA TRP A 268 15.10 -0.15 -8.11
C TRP A 268 16.59 0.10 -7.89
N ALA A 269 17.37 0.28 -8.96
CA ALA A 269 18.79 0.64 -8.83
C ALA A 269 18.97 2.05 -8.26
N TYR A 270 18.01 2.95 -8.53
CA TYR A 270 17.93 4.28 -7.95
C TYR A 270 17.40 4.28 -6.51
N ASP A 271 16.47 3.36 -6.20
CA ASP A 271 15.81 3.27 -4.89
C ASP A 271 16.83 3.03 -3.76
N TRP A 272 16.97 4.06 -2.93
CA TRP A 272 17.84 4.12 -1.76
C TRP A 272 17.51 3.06 -0.69
N SER A 273 16.30 2.49 -0.70
CA SER A 273 15.85 1.49 0.28
C SER A 273 16.45 0.10 0.06
N LEU A 274 17.09 -0.16 -1.08
CA LEU A 274 17.68 -1.45 -1.44
C LEU A 274 19.20 -1.53 -1.26
N ASN A 275 19.83 -0.53 -0.63
CA ASN A 275 21.24 -0.66 -0.27
C ASN A 275 21.39 -1.71 0.85
N GLU A 276 21.79 -2.92 0.44
CA GLU A 276 21.97 -4.11 1.29
C GLU A 276 22.95 -3.91 2.46
N ASN A 277 23.75 -2.84 2.43
CA ASN A 277 24.69 -2.49 3.49
C ASN A 277 24.09 -1.56 4.56
N LEU A 278 22.79 -1.25 4.51
CA LEU A 278 22.14 -0.39 5.50
C LEU A 278 21.58 -1.22 6.67
N PRO A 279 22.00 -0.98 7.93
CA PRO A 279 21.66 -1.81 9.08
C PRO A 279 20.25 -1.59 9.65
N TRP A 280 19.29 -1.11 8.86
CA TRP A 280 17.97 -0.74 9.37
C TRP A 280 17.04 -1.95 9.42
N LYS A 281 16.41 -2.18 10.57
CA LYS A 281 15.29 -3.12 10.71
C LYS A 281 14.04 -2.33 11.07
N SER A 282 13.05 -2.33 10.19
CA SER A 282 11.72 -1.80 10.50
C SER A 282 10.96 -2.79 11.38
N ASN A 283 10.38 -2.31 12.48
CA ASN A 283 9.41 -3.07 13.26
C ASN A 283 8.04 -2.45 13.07
N SER A 284 7.06 -3.27 12.70
CA SER A 284 5.66 -2.87 12.55
C SER A 284 4.84 -3.43 13.70
N VAL A 285 3.97 -2.61 14.28
CA VAL A 285 3.04 -3.00 15.34
C VAL A 285 1.67 -2.43 15.06
N TYR A 286 0.63 -3.20 15.39
CA TYR A 286 -0.75 -2.70 15.35
C TYR A 286 -1.09 -2.06 16.69
N VAL A 287 -1.67 -0.86 16.64
CA VAL A 287 -2.11 -0.12 17.81
C VAL A 287 -3.56 0.26 17.61
N ARG A 288 -4.43 -0.05 18.58
CA ARG A 288 -5.83 0.37 18.53
C ARG A 288 -5.91 1.86 18.85
N GLU A 289 -6.85 2.57 18.23
CA GLU A 289 -7.07 4.00 18.46
C GLU A 289 -7.16 4.33 19.95
N ARG A 290 -7.94 3.57 20.72
CA ARG A 290 -8.12 3.78 22.17
C ARG A 290 -6.83 3.67 23.00
N ASP A 291 -5.82 2.97 22.48
CA ASP A 291 -4.54 2.77 23.15
C ASP A 291 -3.56 3.92 22.84
N MET A 292 -3.87 4.79 21.87
CA MET A 292 -3.08 5.97 21.48
C MET A 292 -3.33 7.17 22.41
N THR A 293 -3.19 6.94 23.72
CA THR A 293 -3.34 7.93 24.79
C THR A 293 -2.27 9.04 24.76
N ASP A 294 -2.39 10.05 25.62
CA ASP A 294 -1.34 11.07 25.77
C ASP A 294 0.02 10.44 26.15
N SER A 295 0.02 9.41 27.01
CA SER A 295 1.24 8.67 27.39
C SER A 295 1.87 7.92 26.21
N PHE A 296 1.05 7.37 25.31
CA PHE A 296 1.54 6.76 24.07
C PHE A 296 2.28 7.81 23.23
N TRP A 297 1.65 8.95 23.02
CA TRP A 297 2.21 10.05 22.25
C TRP A 297 3.44 10.68 22.92
N ASP A 298 3.50 10.69 24.25
CA ASP A 298 4.69 11.04 25.02
C ASP A 298 5.85 10.07 24.75
N THR A 299 5.57 8.77 24.70
CA THR A 299 6.57 7.74 24.39
C THR A 299 7.10 7.90 22.97
N ILE A 300 6.22 8.12 22.00
CA ILE A 300 6.62 8.41 20.61
C ILE A 300 7.50 9.66 20.58
N TRP A 301 7.15 10.68 21.35
CA TRP A 301 7.94 11.90 21.45
C TRP A 301 9.37 11.62 21.93
N ASP A 302 9.50 10.85 23.01
CA ASP A 302 10.80 10.53 23.61
C ASP A 302 11.65 9.63 22.71
N LEU A 303 11.03 8.66 22.03
CA LEU A 303 11.71 7.74 21.11
C LEU A 303 12.43 8.48 19.97
N SER A 304 11.75 9.39 19.27
CA SER A 304 12.39 10.12 18.17
C SER A 304 13.39 11.19 18.64
N HIS A 305 13.41 11.55 19.93
CA HIS A 305 14.42 12.42 20.54
C HIS A 305 15.63 11.67 21.12
N GLN A 306 15.67 10.34 21.06
CA GLN A 306 16.82 9.59 21.54
C GLN A 306 18.11 10.05 20.84
N PRO A 307 19.26 10.11 21.54
CA PRO A 307 20.53 10.57 20.97
C PRO A 307 20.93 9.82 19.70
N GLU A 308 20.58 8.53 19.60
CA GLU A 308 20.81 7.70 18.42
C GLU A 308 20.08 8.24 17.20
N CYS A 309 18.82 8.67 17.36
CA CYS A 309 18.01 9.24 16.29
C CYS A 309 18.59 10.55 15.75
N GLN A 310 19.24 11.34 16.60
CA GLN A 310 19.81 12.65 16.22
C GLN A 310 21.10 12.55 15.37
N LYS A 311 21.68 11.35 15.17
CA LYS A 311 22.95 11.17 14.44
C LYS A 311 22.84 11.32 12.91
N GLY A 312 21.65 11.57 12.35
CA GLY A 312 21.44 11.75 10.90
C GLY A 312 19.98 11.72 10.46
N ARG A 313 19.68 12.15 9.22
CA ARG A 313 18.30 12.41 8.73
C ARG A 313 17.39 11.18 8.57
N ASN A 314 17.91 9.95 8.67
CA ASN A 314 17.16 8.72 8.32
C ASN A 314 17.36 7.58 9.34
N ILE A 315 17.78 7.88 10.57
CA ILE A 315 18.11 6.85 11.56
C ILE A 315 16.86 6.35 12.28
N CYS A 316 15.93 7.26 12.59
CA CYS A 316 14.65 6.93 13.20
C CYS A 316 13.54 7.62 12.41
N ILE A 317 12.69 6.82 11.79
CA ILE A 317 11.47 7.27 11.14
C ILE A 317 10.33 6.43 11.74
N ILE A 318 9.43 7.09 12.46
CA ILE A 318 8.24 6.45 13.00
C ILE A 318 7.10 6.72 12.02
N THR A 319 6.48 5.67 11.50
CA THR A 319 5.38 5.78 10.52
C THR A 319 4.07 5.31 11.15
N PHE A 320 3.02 6.12 11.03
CA PHE A 320 1.65 5.79 11.40
C PHE A 320 0.80 5.70 10.15
N GLU A 321 0.21 4.54 9.90
CA GLU A 321 -0.76 4.32 8.82
C GLU A 321 -2.14 4.11 9.45
N TYR A 322 -3.18 4.68 8.85
CA TYR A 322 -4.52 4.72 9.45
C TYR A 322 -5.49 3.78 8.73
N TYR A 323 -6.01 2.81 9.48
CA TYR A 323 -6.91 1.78 9.00
C TYR A 323 -8.36 2.23 9.22
N GLY A 324 -8.86 3.11 8.35
CA GLY A 324 -10.25 3.61 8.38
C GLY A 324 -11.19 2.86 7.42
N GLY A 325 -12.48 3.24 7.40
CA GLY A 325 -13.46 2.74 6.43
C GLY A 325 -13.87 1.29 6.64
N LYS A 326 -13.96 0.50 5.56
CA LYS A 326 -14.45 -0.90 5.59
C LYS A 326 -13.60 -1.88 6.41
N MET A 327 -12.42 -1.45 6.86
CA MET A 327 -11.56 -2.24 7.77
C MET A 327 -12.06 -2.22 9.22
N LEU A 328 -13.04 -1.38 9.56
CA LEU A 328 -13.62 -1.29 10.90
C LEU A 328 -14.67 -2.37 11.19
N ASP A 329 -15.19 -3.02 10.15
CA ASP A 329 -16.09 -4.16 10.29
C ASP A 329 -15.23 -5.42 10.46
N GLU A 330 -15.15 -5.95 11.70
CA GLU A 330 -14.47 -7.23 11.94
C GLU A 330 -15.06 -8.32 11.04
N PRO A 331 -14.24 -9.20 10.43
CA PRO A 331 -14.75 -10.32 9.66
C PRO A 331 -15.66 -11.18 10.54
N THR A 332 -16.94 -11.24 10.19
CA THR A 332 -17.97 -11.96 10.96
C THR A 332 -17.85 -13.48 10.86
N ASP A 333 -16.95 -13.98 10.00
CA ASP A 333 -16.78 -15.39 9.63
C ASP A 333 -15.49 -16.00 10.22
N CYS A 334 -14.93 -15.40 11.28
CA CYS A 334 -13.78 -15.92 12.04
C CYS A 334 -14.15 -17.04 13.04
N SER A 335 -15.21 -17.81 12.77
CA SER A 335 -15.58 -19.00 13.56
C SER A 335 -14.90 -20.28 13.11
#